data_AF-A0A1G7YDX2-F1
#
_entry.id   AF-A0A1G7YDX2-F1
#
_cell.length_a   1.000
_cell.length_b   1.000
_cell.length_c   1.000
_cell.angle_alpha   90.00
_cell.angle_beta   90.00
_cell.angle_gamma   90.00
#
_symmetry.space_group_name_H-M   'P 1'
#
loop_
_entity.id
_entity.type
_entity.pdbx_description
1 polymer ?
#
loop_
_entity_poly.entity_id
_entity_poly.type
_entity_poly.pdbx_seq_one_letter_code
_entity_poly.pdbx_strand_id
1 'polypeptide(L)'
;MLQPLSKFENLLQCKSFADLHKKTSGIVQELGFEHFLFGLRMEIVGQPTEDFVLSGYPERWWEAYQEHDFDRIDPIVAHCKTSHRPLLWEREQYSNAYAAAMFEEAAMFGIRSGVSVPLHGSVRREFGLLSLASDDACIDGYTEQILGQSQLLASFLYEAVQKIAAKQLNVLSPTLTPREHECIRWAAAGKSTWEISCILKTSERTIYFHICNVMAKLNVVNRQQAIAKGMALGLI
;
A
#
# COMPACT_ATOMS: atom_id res chain seq x y z
N MET A 1 24.06 3.28 11.91
CA MET A 1 24.42 1.86 12.11
C MET A 1 23.32 1.01 11.48
N LEU A 2 23.63 -0.05 10.73
CA LEU A 2 22.59 -0.85 10.05
C LEU A 2 21.73 -1.55 11.08
N GLN A 3 20.43 -1.23 11.13
CA GLN A 3 19.48 -2.00 11.93
C GLN A 3 19.42 -3.45 11.42
N PRO A 4 19.43 -4.45 12.34
CA PRO A 4 19.33 -5.85 11.95
C PRO A 4 17.94 -6.19 11.42
N LEU A 5 17.87 -7.12 10.46
CA LEU A 5 16.61 -7.55 9.83
C LEU A 5 15.56 -8.00 10.85
N SER A 6 16.01 -8.65 11.94
CA SER A 6 15.16 -9.13 13.03
C SER A 6 14.30 -8.03 13.67
N LYS A 7 14.75 -6.77 13.65
CA LYS A 7 13.91 -5.65 14.13
C LYS A 7 12.70 -5.42 13.26
N PHE A 8 12.85 -5.48 11.94
CA PHE A 8 11.72 -5.32 11.02
C PHE A 8 10.78 -6.54 11.06
N GLU A 9 11.32 -7.75 11.21
CA GLU A 9 10.52 -8.97 11.39
C GLU A 9 9.60 -8.92 12.62
N ASN A 10 10.02 -8.24 13.69
CA ASN A 10 9.22 -8.05 14.89
C ASN A 10 7.93 -7.23 14.66
N LEU A 11 7.85 -6.46 13.57
CA LEU A 11 6.61 -5.76 13.17
C LEU A 11 5.53 -6.76 12.74
N LEU A 12 5.92 -7.89 12.12
CA LEU A 12 4.99 -8.93 11.67
C LEU A 12 4.31 -9.68 12.83
N GLN A 13 4.84 -9.52 14.05
CA GLN A 13 4.28 -10.13 15.26
C GLN A 13 3.27 -9.22 15.96
N CYS A 14 3.12 -7.96 15.52
CA CYS A 14 2.17 -7.02 16.09
C CYS A 14 0.74 -7.50 15.89
N LYS A 15 -0.10 -7.33 16.92
CA LYS A 15 -1.51 -7.78 16.91
C LYS A 15 -2.51 -6.64 16.77
N SER A 16 -2.05 -5.40 16.84
CA SER A 16 -2.88 -4.19 16.78
C SER A 16 -2.11 -3.04 16.14
N PHE A 17 -2.84 -2.07 15.58
CA PHE A 17 -2.23 -0.87 15.02
C PHE A 17 -1.54 0.01 16.09
N ALA A 18 -2.01 0.00 17.34
CA ALA A 18 -1.34 0.71 18.43
C ALA A 18 0.04 0.12 18.77
N ASP A 19 0.16 -1.21 18.81
CA ASP A 19 1.45 -1.90 19.00
C ASP A 19 2.38 -1.66 17.80
N LEU A 20 1.82 -1.72 16.59
CA LEU A 20 2.55 -1.43 15.36
C LEU A 20 3.09 0.01 15.35
N HIS A 21 2.25 0.99 15.70
CA HIS A 21 2.64 2.40 15.82
C HIS A 21 3.83 2.57 16.77
N LYS A 22 3.73 2.01 17.98
CA LYS A 22 4.76 2.12 19.00
C LYS A 22 6.09 1.53 18.54
N LYS A 23 6.08 0.33 17.93
CA LYS A 23 7.31 -0.31 17.44
C LYS A 23 7.92 0.43 16.26
N THR A 24 7.09 0.88 15.31
CA THR A 24 7.54 1.67 14.17
C THR A 24 8.18 2.97 14.65
N SER A 25 7.56 3.67 15.60
CA SER A 25 8.12 4.90 16.20
C SER A 25 9.53 4.66 16.76
N GLY A 26 9.74 3.56 17.48
CA GLY A 26 11.06 3.21 18.01
C GLY A 26 12.11 2.95 16.92
N ILE A 27 11.74 2.22 15.86
CA ILE A 27 12.65 1.98 14.72
C ILE A 27 12.98 3.29 14.00
N VAL A 28 12.00 4.18 13.82
CA VAL A 28 12.16 5.48 13.16
C VAL A 28 13.14 6.36 13.94
N GLN A 29 13.00 6.43 15.27
CA GLN A 29 13.95 7.14 16.14
C GLN A 29 15.38 6.57 16.05
N GLU A 30 15.53 5.25 16.02
CA GLU A 30 16.83 4.60 15.87
C GLU A 30 17.46 4.77 14.48
N LEU A 31 16.65 5.09 13.47
CA LEU A 31 17.10 5.46 12.13
C LEU A 31 17.50 6.94 12.04
N GLY A 32 17.26 7.73 13.10
CA GLY A 32 17.61 9.15 13.17
C GLY A 32 16.49 10.08 12.69
N PHE A 33 15.23 9.65 12.78
CA PHE A 33 14.07 10.47 12.40
C PHE A 33 13.14 10.66 13.61
N GLU A 34 12.58 11.85 13.74
CA GLU A 34 11.61 12.20 14.79
C GLU A 34 10.20 11.72 14.46
N HIS A 35 9.88 11.69 13.16
CA HIS A 35 8.52 11.58 12.67
C HIS A 35 8.41 10.56 11.55
N PHE A 36 7.24 9.91 11.44
CA PHE A 36 6.91 9.10 10.27
C PHE A 36 5.45 9.24 9.89
N LEU A 37 5.15 8.94 8.64
CA LEU A 37 3.81 8.75 8.12
C LEU A 37 3.80 7.54 7.21
N PHE A 38 2.97 6.57 7.50
CA PHE A 38 2.66 5.47 6.60
C PHE A 38 1.23 5.64 6.11
N GLY A 39 1.07 5.85 4.81
CA GLY A 39 -0.22 5.94 4.14
C GLY A 39 -0.40 4.75 3.20
N LEU A 40 -1.58 4.14 3.21
CA LEU A 40 -1.93 3.07 2.29
C LEU A 40 -3.38 3.20 1.84
N ARG A 41 -3.57 3.33 0.54
CA ARG A 41 -4.87 3.21 -0.10
C ARG A 41 -5.23 1.74 -0.25
N MET A 42 -6.10 1.26 0.62
CA MET A 42 -6.54 -0.13 0.62
C MET A 42 -7.85 -0.26 -0.17
N GLU A 43 -7.88 -1.15 -1.16
CA GLU A 43 -9.13 -1.56 -1.79
C GLU A 43 -9.68 -2.78 -1.03
N ILE A 44 -10.57 -2.52 -0.07
CA ILE A 44 -11.33 -3.59 0.58
C ILE A 44 -12.51 -3.94 -0.33
N VAL A 45 -12.58 -5.21 -0.71
CA VAL A 45 -13.60 -5.67 -1.64
C VAL A 45 -15.02 -5.49 -1.11
N GLY A 46 -15.82 -4.71 -1.86
CA GLY A 46 -17.21 -4.41 -1.52
C GLY A 46 -17.37 -3.20 -0.61
N GLN A 47 -16.28 -2.52 -0.26
CA GLN A 47 -16.28 -1.24 0.46
C GLN A 47 -15.66 -0.14 -0.42
N PRO A 48 -15.98 1.14 -0.16
CA PRO A 48 -15.23 2.25 -0.74
C PRO A 48 -13.75 2.11 -0.45
N THR A 49 -12.91 2.57 -1.37
CA THR A 49 -11.48 2.69 -1.13
C THR A 49 -11.26 3.65 0.04
N GLU A 50 -10.58 3.18 1.09
CA GLU A 50 -10.24 4.01 2.25
C GLU A 50 -8.73 4.18 2.35
N ASP A 51 -8.32 5.41 2.68
CA ASP A 51 -6.93 5.73 2.96
C ASP A 51 -6.63 5.39 4.43
N PHE A 52 -5.85 4.33 4.64
CA PHE A 52 -5.33 3.98 5.94
C PHE A 52 -4.09 4.82 6.24
N VAL A 53 -4.04 5.43 7.42
CA VAL A 53 -2.89 6.22 7.88
C VAL A 53 -2.44 5.74 9.24
N LEU A 54 -1.14 5.45 9.34
CA LEU A 54 -0.42 5.22 10.60
C LEU A 54 0.65 6.30 10.70
N SER A 55 0.40 7.32 11.53
CA SER A 55 1.23 8.52 11.58
C SER A 55 1.81 8.78 12.98
N GLY A 56 3.07 9.18 13.01
CA GLY A 56 3.76 9.80 14.14
C GLY A 56 4.01 11.30 13.93
N TYR A 57 3.31 11.94 12.98
CA TYR A 57 3.37 13.38 12.78
C TYR A 57 2.62 14.13 13.90
N PRO A 58 2.99 15.39 14.18
CA PRO A 58 2.21 16.24 15.06
C PRO A 58 0.76 16.38 14.54
N GLU A 59 -0.23 16.17 15.42
CA GLU A 59 -1.65 16.18 15.03
C GLU A 59 -2.03 17.48 14.31
N ARG A 60 -1.56 18.63 14.82
CA ARG A 60 -1.81 19.95 14.21
C ARG A 60 -1.30 20.07 12.78
N TRP A 61 -0.16 19.46 12.47
CA TRP A 61 0.35 19.44 11.10
C TRP A 61 -0.52 18.57 10.21
N TRP A 62 -0.92 17.40 10.70
CA TRP A 62 -1.78 16.49 9.94
C TRP A 62 -3.16 17.11 9.65
N GLU A 63 -3.76 17.79 10.63
CA GLU A 63 -5.00 18.53 10.46
C GLU A 63 -4.87 19.61 9.36
N ALA A 64 -3.84 20.45 9.44
CA ALA A 64 -3.56 21.46 8.42
C ALA A 64 -3.36 20.83 7.03
N TYR A 65 -2.62 19.72 6.96
CA TYR A 65 -2.38 19.01 5.70
C TYR A 65 -3.67 18.52 5.04
N GLN A 66 -4.62 18.03 5.85
CA GLN A 66 -5.93 17.59 5.38
C GLN A 66 -6.85 18.76 5.00
N GLU A 67 -6.90 19.81 5.81
CA GLU A 67 -7.75 20.99 5.55
C GLU A 67 -7.41 21.70 4.24
N HIS A 68 -6.13 21.69 3.86
CA HIS A 68 -5.65 22.33 2.65
C HIS A 68 -5.51 21.40 1.43
N ASP A 69 -5.96 20.15 1.52
CA ASP A 69 -5.86 19.13 0.46
C ASP A 69 -4.42 19.02 -0.12
N PHE A 70 -3.41 19.06 0.76
CA PHE A 70 -2.02 19.14 0.34
C PHE A 70 -1.54 17.91 -0.45
N ASP A 71 -2.20 16.76 -0.32
CA ASP A 71 -1.92 15.54 -1.09
C ASP A 71 -1.97 15.75 -2.62
N ARG A 72 -2.75 16.74 -3.07
CA ARG A 72 -2.93 17.07 -4.49
C ARG A 72 -1.75 17.84 -5.09
N ILE A 73 -1.02 18.57 -4.25
CA ILE A 73 0.08 19.44 -4.66
C ILE A 73 1.44 18.97 -4.12
N ASP A 74 1.45 17.97 -3.25
CA ASP A 74 2.65 17.39 -2.65
C ASP A 74 3.49 16.64 -3.72
N PRO A 75 4.71 17.12 -4.02
CA PRO A 75 5.58 16.47 -5.00
C PRO A 75 6.05 15.08 -4.55
N ILE A 76 6.10 14.82 -3.24
CA ILE A 76 6.46 13.52 -2.67
C ILE A 76 5.37 12.49 -2.97
N VAL A 77 4.10 12.87 -2.78
CA VAL A 77 2.95 12.03 -3.15
C VAL A 77 2.93 11.80 -4.66
N ALA A 78 3.18 12.83 -5.47
CA ALA A 78 3.23 12.71 -6.93
C ALA A 78 4.33 11.76 -7.42
N HIS A 79 5.53 11.85 -6.83
CA HIS A 79 6.64 10.91 -7.09
C HIS A 79 6.26 9.49 -6.71
N CYS A 80 5.75 9.30 -5.49
CA CYS A 80 5.41 7.96 -5.00
C CYS A 80 4.34 7.28 -5.84
N LYS A 81 3.39 8.03 -6.44
CA LYS A 81 2.35 7.47 -7.33
C LYS A 81 2.89 6.87 -8.63
N THR A 82 4.10 7.23 -9.05
CA THR A 82 4.63 6.90 -10.40
C THR A 82 6.00 6.25 -10.38
N SER A 83 6.70 6.26 -9.24
CA SER A 83 8.05 5.72 -9.07
C SER A 83 8.08 4.62 -8.03
N HIS A 84 9.04 3.70 -8.15
CA HIS A 84 9.32 2.66 -7.15
C HIS A 84 10.59 2.97 -6.33
N ARG A 85 11.22 4.13 -6.57
CA ARG A 85 12.49 4.49 -5.93
C ARG A 85 12.24 5.35 -4.70
N PRO A 86 12.88 5.05 -3.56
CA PRO A 86 13.01 5.99 -2.46
C PRO A 86 13.57 7.33 -2.91
N LEU A 87 13.14 8.39 -2.24
CA LEU A 87 13.40 9.79 -2.55
C LEU A 87 13.83 10.51 -1.27
N LEU A 88 14.92 11.26 -1.34
CA LEU A 88 15.24 12.30 -0.35
C LEU A 88 14.44 13.56 -0.67
N TRP A 89 13.95 14.25 0.37
CA TRP A 89 13.26 15.51 0.18
C TRP A 89 14.26 16.62 -0.07
N GLU A 90 14.04 17.36 -1.15
CA GLU A 90 14.85 18.52 -1.52
C GLU A 90 13.92 19.69 -1.81
N ARG A 91 14.36 20.90 -1.47
CA ARG A 91 13.52 22.10 -1.60
C ARG A 91 13.10 22.35 -3.05
N GLU A 92 13.95 21.99 -3.99
CA GLU A 92 13.79 22.12 -5.44
C GLU A 92 12.61 21.32 -5.98
N GLN A 93 12.20 20.25 -5.30
CA GLN A 93 11.05 19.42 -5.66
C GLN A 93 9.74 20.19 -5.50
N TYR A 94 9.69 21.13 -4.55
CA TYR A 94 8.55 21.99 -4.24
C TYR A 94 8.56 23.25 -5.11
N SER A 95 8.47 23.03 -6.42
CA SER A 95 8.71 24.06 -7.46
C SER A 95 7.64 25.15 -7.56
N ASN A 96 6.38 24.87 -7.16
CA ASN A 96 5.31 25.87 -7.17
C ASN A 96 5.17 26.56 -5.80
N ALA A 97 4.64 27.79 -5.79
CA ALA A 97 4.56 28.62 -4.59
C ALA A 97 3.70 28.01 -3.46
N TYR A 98 2.68 27.20 -3.79
CA TYR A 98 1.84 26.54 -2.80
C TYR A 98 2.56 25.35 -2.13
N ALA A 99 3.24 24.52 -2.93
CA ALA A 99 4.05 23.41 -2.43
C ALA A 99 5.26 23.93 -1.63
N ALA A 100 5.85 25.03 -2.05
CA ALA A 100 6.86 25.77 -1.32
C ALA A 100 6.39 26.20 0.08
N ALA A 101 5.23 26.86 0.14
CA ALA A 101 4.64 27.31 1.40
C ALA A 101 4.28 26.13 2.31
N MET A 102 3.74 25.03 1.76
CA MET A 102 3.50 23.80 2.50
C MET A 102 4.79 23.28 3.17
N PHE A 103 5.90 23.22 2.41
CA PHE A 103 7.17 22.73 2.94
C PHE A 103 7.73 23.63 4.06
N GLU A 104 7.59 24.95 3.91
CA GLU A 104 7.97 25.93 4.94
C GLU A 104 7.07 25.86 6.18
N GLU A 105 5.78 25.56 5.99
CA GLU A 105 4.83 25.36 7.08
C GLU A 105 5.14 24.08 7.85
N ALA A 106 5.40 22.97 7.15
CA ALA A 106 5.80 21.69 7.74
C ALA A 106 7.05 21.84 8.63
N ALA A 107 8.00 22.68 8.20
CA ALA A 107 9.22 22.96 8.94
C ALA A 107 8.96 23.55 10.33
N MET A 108 7.86 24.30 10.54
CA MET A 108 7.48 24.82 11.86
C MET A 108 7.05 23.72 12.84
N PHE A 109 6.76 22.53 12.33
CA PHE A 109 6.37 21.35 13.10
C PHE A 109 7.48 20.30 13.21
N GLY A 110 8.73 20.64 12.85
CA GLY A 110 9.86 19.71 12.90
C GLY A 110 9.94 18.76 11.72
N ILE A 111 9.29 19.10 10.60
CA ILE A 111 9.31 18.31 9.34
C ILE A 111 10.09 19.12 8.31
N ARG A 112 11.43 19.03 8.37
CA ARG A 112 12.36 19.89 7.62
C ARG A 112 13.15 19.16 6.56
N SER A 113 13.45 17.89 6.80
CA SER A 113 14.05 16.99 5.82
C SER A 113 13.47 15.59 5.97
N GLY A 114 13.68 14.71 5.00
CA GLY A 114 13.09 13.38 5.07
C GLY A 114 13.41 12.47 3.92
N VAL A 115 12.94 11.24 4.05
CA VAL A 115 12.95 10.21 3.01
C VAL A 115 11.54 9.69 2.83
N SER A 116 11.11 9.54 1.58
CA SER A 116 9.88 8.82 1.26
C SER A 116 10.13 7.61 0.39
N VAL A 117 9.44 6.54 0.71
CA VAL A 117 9.49 5.25 0.03
C VAL A 117 8.12 4.97 -0.58
N PRO A 118 8.04 4.83 -1.92
CA PRO A 118 6.81 4.41 -2.58
C PRO A 118 6.45 2.96 -2.25
N LEU A 119 5.16 2.69 -2.05
CA LEU A 119 4.62 1.34 -1.88
C LEU A 119 3.55 1.08 -2.93
N HIS A 120 3.69 -0.03 -3.64
CA HIS A 120 2.73 -0.50 -4.62
C HIS A 120 2.34 -1.93 -4.22
N GLY A 121 1.07 -2.12 -3.92
CA GLY A 121 0.58 -3.43 -3.50
C GLY A 121 0.53 -4.43 -4.65
N SER A 122 0.32 -5.70 -4.30
CA SER A 122 0.16 -6.79 -5.28
C SER A 122 -1.13 -6.67 -6.08
N VAL A 123 -2.13 -5.95 -5.55
CA VAL A 123 -3.39 -5.66 -6.23
C VAL A 123 -3.24 -4.39 -7.06
N ARG A 124 -3.64 -4.44 -8.34
CA ARG A 124 -3.64 -3.27 -9.22
C ARG A 124 -4.52 -2.16 -8.62
N ARG A 125 -3.87 -1.08 -8.16
CA ARG A 125 -4.39 0.19 -7.55
C ARG A 125 -4.08 0.39 -6.06
N GLU A 126 -3.53 -0.61 -5.37
CA GLU A 126 -2.97 -0.37 -4.03
C GLU A 126 -1.73 0.53 -4.16
N PHE A 127 -1.85 1.74 -3.62
CA PHE A 127 -0.80 2.73 -3.58
C PHE A 127 -0.61 3.19 -2.13
N GLY A 128 0.63 3.30 -1.71
CA GLY A 128 0.98 3.84 -0.41
C GLY A 128 2.35 4.46 -0.42
N LEU A 129 2.73 4.96 0.73
CA LEU A 129 4.07 5.49 0.98
C LEU A 129 4.43 5.37 2.45
N LEU A 130 5.72 5.30 2.71
CA LEU A 130 6.31 5.58 4.01
C LEU A 130 7.14 6.86 3.88
N SER A 131 6.81 7.88 4.66
CA SER A 131 7.58 9.10 4.83
C SER A 131 8.24 9.08 6.20
N LEU A 132 9.54 9.26 6.26
CA LEU A 132 10.32 9.49 7.49
C LEU A 132 10.78 10.95 7.47
N ALA A 133 10.48 11.71 8.52
CA ALA A 133 10.80 13.13 8.58
C ALA A 133 11.69 13.44 9.78
N SER A 134 12.55 14.44 9.60
CA SER A 134 13.43 14.95 10.62
C SER A 134 13.34 16.46 10.77
N ASP A 135 13.63 16.93 11.98
CA ASP A 135 13.81 18.35 12.29
C ASP A 135 15.20 18.88 11.87
N ASP A 136 16.11 18.00 11.46
CA ASP A 136 17.36 18.42 10.85
C ASP A 136 17.12 19.02 9.46
N ALA A 137 17.95 20.02 9.10
CA ALA A 137 17.82 20.72 7.82
C ALA A 137 18.14 19.84 6.61
N CYS A 138 18.94 18.80 6.80
CA CYS A 138 19.39 17.88 5.77
C CYS A 138 19.77 16.53 6.38
N ILE A 139 19.72 15.49 5.56
CA ILE A 139 20.12 14.12 5.93
C ILE A 139 21.55 13.91 5.46
N ASP A 140 22.50 14.06 6.38
CA ASP A 140 23.93 14.03 6.08
C ASP A 140 24.56 12.66 6.36
N GLY A 141 25.29 12.12 5.38
CA GLY A 141 26.01 10.85 5.50
C GLY A 141 25.08 9.62 5.50
N TYR A 142 25.58 8.48 5.04
CA TYR A 142 24.85 7.20 5.04
C TYR A 142 23.53 7.16 4.23
N THR A 143 23.36 8.07 3.27
CA THR A 143 22.16 8.17 2.43
C THR A 143 21.72 6.84 1.82
N GLU A 144 22.64 6.08 1.21
CA GLU A 144 22.30 4.77 0.61
C GLU A 144 21.79 3.77 1.64
N GLN A 145 22.42 3.76 2.82
CA GLN A 145 22.00 2.92 3.93
C GLN A 145 20.63 3.32 4.44
N ILE A 146 20.37 4.61 4.64
CA ILE A 146 19.07 5.13 5.10
C ILE A 146 17.99 4.74 4.09
N LEU A 147 18.20 5.00 2.80
CA LEU A 147 17.24 4.63 1.75
C LEU A 147 16.96 3.12 1.75
N GLY A 148 18.01 2.29 1.92
CA GLY A 148 17.86 0.84 2.02
C GLY A 148 17.08 0.39 3.26
N GLN A 149 17.34 0.98 4.43
CA GLN A 149 16.63 0.65 5.67
C GLN A 149 15.19 1.13 5.63
N SER A 150 14.93 2.33 5.10
CA SER A 150 13.58 2.86 4.89
C SER A 150 12.78 1.98 3.93
N GLN A 151 13.42 1.49 2.85
CA GLN A 151 12.78 0.55 1.93
C GLN A 151 12.39 -0.76 2.61
N LEU A 152 13.27 -1.32 3.44
CA LEU A 152 12.95 -2.51 4.24
C LEU A 152 11.81 -2.24 5.20
N LEU A 153 11.89 -1.15 5.98
CA LEU A 153 10.85 -0.77 6.93
C LEU A 153 9.48 -0.64 6.24
N ALA A 154 9.42 0.05 5.10
CA ALA A 154 8.19 0.22 4.32
C ALA A 154 7.56 -1.13 3.93
N SER A 155 8.37 -2.08 3.43
CA SER A 155 7.90 -3.41 3.03
C SER A 155 7.38 -4.23 4.21
N PHE A 156 8.09 -4.23 5.35
CA PHE A 156 7.65 -4.96 6.55
C PHE A 156 6.41 -4.32 7.19
N LEU A 157 6.33 -3.00 7.16
CA LEU A 157 5.17 -2.26 7.66
C LEU A 157 3.93 -2.52 6.82
N TYR A 158 4.07 -2.52 5.49
CA TYR A 158 3.00 -2.90 4.56
C TYR A 158 2.44 -4.29 4.87
N GLU A 159 3.32 -5.30 5.00
CA GLU A 159 2.91 -6.67 5.32
C GLU A 159 2.23 -6.77 6.71
N ALA A 160 2.74 -6.04 7.71
CA ALA A 160 2.14 -6.01 9.05
C ALA A 160 0.75 -5.38 9.04
N VAL A 161 0.56 -4.27 8.31
CA VAL A 161 -0.74 -3.60 8.15
C VAL A 161 -1.75 -4.54 7.49
N GLN A 162 -1.38 -5.16 6.36
CA GLN A 162 -2.26 -6.10 5.65
C GLN A 162 -2.67 -7.28 6.54
N LYS A 163 -1.74 -7.84 7.33
CA LYS A 163 -2.05 -8.93 8.29
C LYS A 163 -3.04 -8.51 9.37
N ILE A 164 -2.87 -7.32 9.95
CA ILE A 164 -3.76 -6.82 11.00
C ILE A 164 -5.14 -6.49 10.40
N ALA A 165 -5.18 -5.83 9.26
CA ALA A 165 -6.42 -5.47 8.55
C ALA A 165 -7.22 -6.71 8.15
N ALA A 166 -6.58 -7.71 7.53
CA ALA A 166 -7.24 -8.96 7.13
C ALA A 166 -7.88 -9.69 8.33
N LYS A 167 -7.19 -9.68 9.48
CA LYS A 167 -7.70 -10.31 10.71
C LYS A 167 -8.87 -9.53 11.33
N GLN A 168 -8.83 -8.20 11.32
CA GLN A 168 -9.89 -7.35 11.87
C GLN A 168 -11.15 -7.37 11.00
N LEU A 169 -10.99 -7.32 9.69
CA LEU A 169 -12.10 -7.30 8.75
C LEU A 169 -12.70 -8.70 8.52
N ASN A 170 -12.08 -9.74 9.10
CA ASN A 170 -12.46 -11.14 8.92
C ASN A 170 -12.66 -11.49 7.43
N VAL A 171 -11.88 -10.83 6.55
CA VAL A 171 -11.99 -10.97 5.10
C VAL A 171 -11.43 -12.34 4.77
N LEU A 172 -12.32 -13.32 4.73
CA LEU A 172 -12.02 -14.60 4.13
C LEU A 172 -11.81 -14.34 2.64
N SER A 173 -10.55 -14.34 2.20
CA SER A 173 -10.25 -14.33 0.77
C SER A 173 -10.98 -15.52 0.13
N PRO A 174 -11.91 -15.28 -0.82
CA PRO A 174 -12.69 -16.36 -1.39
C PRO A 174 -11.74 -17.37 -2.05
N THR A 175 -11.74 -18.60 -1.54
CA THR A 175 -10.84 -19.64 -2.06
C THR A 175 -11.48 -20.30 -3.28
N LEU A 176 -10.88 -20.08 -4.45
CA LEU A 176 -11.25 -20.78 -5.67
C LEU A 176 -10.58 -22.15 -5.72
N THR A 177 -11.28 -23.14 -6.27
CA THR A 177 -10.67 -24.44 -6.58
C THR A 177 -9.70 -24.30 -7.76
N PRO A 178 -8.76 -25.24 -7.96
CA PRO A 178 -7.88 -25.21 -9.13
C PRO A 178 -8.62 -25.10 -10.47
N ARG A 179 -9.75 -25.81 -10.61
CA ARG A 179 -10.59 -25.73 -11.83
C ARG A 179 -11.30 -24.41 -12.00
N GLU A 180 -11.78 -23.81 -10.92
CA GLU A 180 -12.36 -22.47 -10.95
C GLU A 180 -11.32 -21.42 -11.36
N HIS A 181 -10.09 -21.52 -10.86
CA HIS A 181 -8.96 -20.67 -11.28
C HIS A 181 -8.67 -20.80 -12.78
N GLU A 182 -8.56 -22.03 -13.30
CA GLU A 182 -8.33 -22.25 -14.73
C GLU A 182 -9.45 -21.65 -15.59
N CYS A 183 -10.71 -21.87 -15.21
CA CYS A 183 -11.87 -21.36 -15.95
C CYS A 183 -11.89 -19.83 -15.97
N ILE A 184 -11.68 -19.19 -14.83
CA ILE A 184 -11.74 -17.72 -14.74
C ILE A 184 -10.53 -17.05 -15.41
N ARG A 185 -9.34 -17.68 -15.40
CA ARG A 185 -8.16 -17.19 -16.15
C ARG A 185 -8.36 -17.19 -17.64
N TRP A 186 -8.86 -18.28 -18.22
CA TRP A 186 -9.20 -18.29 -19.65
C TRP A 186 -10.33 -17.33 -19.97
N ALA A 187 -11.27 -17.17 -19.04
CA ALA A 187 -12.33 -16.19 -19.17
C ALA A 187 -11.80 -14.75 -19.22
N ALA A 188 -10.84 -14.43 -18.35
CA ALA A 188 -10.14 -13.14 -18.33
C ALA A 188 -9.31 -12.90 -19.60
N ALA A 189 -8.77 -13.96 -20.20
CA ALA A 189 -8.11 -13.93 -21.50
C ALA A 189 -9.08 -13.81 -22.71
N GLY A 190 -10.38 -13.61 -22.45
CA GLY A 190 -11.39 -13.35 -23.49
C GLY A 190 -11.99 -14.59 -24.15
N LYS A 191 -11.73 -15.80 -23.65
CA LYS A 191 -12.23 -17.05 -24.25
C LYS A 191 -13.70 -17.30 -23.94
N SER A 192 -14.50 -17.70 -24.92
CA SER A 192 -15.89 -18.13 -24.71
C SER A 192 -15.99 -19.42 -23.87
N THR A 193 -17.16 -19.71 -23.29
CA THR A 193 -17.39 -20.96 -22.55
C THR A 193 -17.09 -22.21 -23.41
N TRP A 194 -17.44 -22.16 -24.70
CA TRP A 194 -17.10 -23.20 -25.67
C TRP A 194 -15.58 -23.35 -25.86
N GLU A 195 -14.85 -22.26 -26.13
CA GLU A 195 -13.39 -22.33 -26.29
C GLU A 195 -12.69 -22.87 -25.03
N ILE A 196 -13.12 -22.43 -23.84
CA ILE A 196 -12.58 -22.94 -22.57
C ILE A 196 -12.86 -24.44 -22.43
N SER A 197 -14.04 -24.90 -22.84
CA SER A 197 -14.39 -26.31 -22.80
C SER A 197 -13.47 -27.15 -23.69
N CYS A 198 -13.12 -26.64 -24.88
CA CYS A 198 -12.15 -27.26 -25.77
C CYS A 198 -10.73 -27.28 -25.17
N ILE A 199 -10.29 -26.16 -24.57
CA ILE A 199 -8.96 -26.03 -23.95
C ILE A 199 -8.81 -27.00 -22.76
N LEU A 200 -9.80 -27.03 -21.87
CA LEU A 200 -9.77 -27.83 -20.65
C LEU A 200 -10.29 -29.27 -20.84
N LYS A 201 -10.67 -29.63 -22.07
CA LYS A 201 -11.18 -30.95 -22.47
C LYS A 201 -12.34 -31.42 -21.58
N THR A 202 -13.32 -30.55 -21.39
CA THR A 202 -14.54 -30.84 -20.61
C THR A 202 -15.78 -30.27 -21.32
N SER A 203 -16.97 -30.48 -20.76
CA SER A 203 -18.21 -29.97 -21.37
C SER A 203 -18.41 -28.47 -21.10
N GLU A 204 -19.07 -27.76 -22.03
CA GLU A 204 -19.48 -26.36 -21.82
C GLU A 204 -20.30 -26.17 -20.55
N ARG A 205 -21.16 -27.15 -20.22
CA ARG A 205 -21.96 -27.15 -19.00
C ARG A 205 -21.08 -27.17 -17.74
N THR A 206 -19.98 -27.94 -17.77
CA THR A 206 -19.01 -28.02 -16.66
C THR A 206 -18.28 -26.69 -16.49
N ILE A 207 -17.87 -26.05 -17.59
CA ILE A 207 -17.24 -24.73 -17.54
C ILE A 207 -18.21 -23.69 -16.99
N TYR A 208 -19.45 -23.67 -17.47
CA TYR A 208 -20.49 -22.77 -16.97
C TYR A 208 -20.71 -22.95 -15.47
N PHE A 209 -20.80 -24.21 -14.99
CA PHE A 209 -20.91 -24.52 -13.57
C PHE A 209 -19.75 -23.94 -12.74
N HIS A 210 -18.49 -24.09 -13.18
CA HIS A 210 -17.35 -23.50 -12.48
C HIS A 210 -17.38 -21.97 -12.48
N ILE A 211 -17.77 -21.33 -13.59
CA ILE A 211 -17.91 -19.86 -13.63
C ILE A 211 -19.03 -19.40 -12.68
N CYS A 212 -20.15 -20.12 -12.59
CA CYS A 212 -21.21 -19.83 -11.62
C CYS A 212 -20.73 -19.95 -10.17
N ASN A 213 -19.92 -20.97 -9.84
CA ASN A 213 -19.33 -21.09 -8.51
C ASN A 213 -18.37 -19.94 -8.21
N VAL A 214 -17.56 -19.50 -9.17
CA VAL A 214 -16.72 -18.31 -9.02
C VAL A 214 -17.59 -17.08 -8.74
N MET A 215 -18.64 -16.86 -9.52
CA MET A 215 -19.56 -15.72 -9.32
C MET A 215 -20.18 -15.73 -7.92
N ALA A 216 -20.63 -16.90 -7.45
CA ALA A 216 -21.20 -17.07 -6.11
C ALA A 216 -20.16 -16.79 -5.01
N LYS A 217 -18.97 -17.38 -5.11
CA LYS A 217 -17.87 -17.18 -4.14
C LYS A 217 -17.39 -15.73 -4.10
N LEU A 218 -17.38 -15.06 -5.24
CA LEU A 218 -17.02 -13.65 -5.35
C LEU A 218 -18.20 -12.72 -5.07
N ASN A 219 -19.41 -13.22 -4.78
CA ASN A 219 -20.61 -12.41 -4.58
C ASN A 219 -20.82 -11.37 -5.70
N VAL A 220 -20.92 -11.84 -6.94
CA VAL A 220 -21.16 -11.03 -8.14
C VAL A 220 -22.20 -11.69 -9.03
N VAL A 221 -22.83 -10.90 -9.91
CA VAL A 221 -23.99 -11.36 -10.69
C VAL A 221 -23.66 -11.74 -12.13
N ASN A 222 -22.47 -11.39 -12.63
CA ASN A 222 -22.07 -11.74 -13.98
C ASN A 222 -20.57 -12.05 -14.10
N ARG A 223 -20.24 -12.67 -15.23
CA ARG A 223 -18.89 -13.14 -15.55
C ARG A 223 -17.87 -12.01 -15.62
N GLN A 224 -18.24 -10.86 -16.16
CA GLN A 224 -17.37 -9.69 -16.30
C GLN A 224 -17.02 -9.12 -14.92
N GLN A 225 -17.99 -9.04 -14.01
CA GLN A 225 -17.76 -8.67 -12.61
C GLN A 225 -16.88 -9.70 -11.90
N ALA A 226 -17.07 -11.00 -12.16
CA ALA A 226 -16.20 -12.04 -11.60
C ALA A 226 -14.76 -11.92 -12.08
N ILE A 227 -14.55 -11.59 -13.35
CA ILE A 227 -13.22 -11.32 -13.91
C ILE A 227 -12.61 -10.09 -13.24
N ALA A 228 -13.33 -8.96 -13.22
CA ALA A 228 -12.83 -7.71 -12.64
C ALA A 228 -12.49 -7.87 -11.15
N LYS A 229 -13.39 -8.49 -10.38
CA LYS A 229 -13.20 -8.75 -8.96
C LYS A 229 -12.12 -9.80 -8.69
N GLY A 230 -12.00 -10.82 -9.53
CA GLY A 230 -10.93 -11.81 -9.46
C GLY A 230 -9.55 -11.20 -9.72
N MET A 231 -9.43 -10.27 -10.68
CA MET A 231 -8.20 -9.50 -10.90
C MET A 231 -7.88 -8.59 -9.71
N ALA A 232 -8.89 -7.87 -9.18
CA ALA A 232 -8.72 -7.00 -8.02
C ALA A 232 -8.32 -7.77 -6.75
N LEU A 233 -8.68 -9.05 -6.65
CA LEU A 233 -8.26 -9.90 -5.52
C LEU A 233 -6.94 -10.64 -5.76
N GLY A 234 -6.29 -10.45 -6.90
CA GLY A 234 -5.09 -11.22 -7.26
C GLY A 234 -5.35 -12.72 -7.47
N LEU A 235 -6.60 -13.13 -7.72
CA LEU A 235 -6.99 -14.52 -7.95
C LEU A 235 -6.74 -14.97 -9.41
N ILE A 236 -6.37 -14.07 -10.31
CA ILE A 236 -6.21 -14.31 -11.76
C ILE A 236 -4.81 -13.96 -12.18
#